data_AF-A0A7C3VM09-F1
#
_entry.id   AF-A0A7C3VM09-F1
#
_cell.length_a   1.000
_cell.length_b   1.000
_cell.length_c   1.000
_cell.angle_alpha   90.00
_cell.angle_beta   90.00
_cell.angle_gamma   90.00
#
_symmetry.space_group_name_H-M   'P 1'
#
loop_
_entity.id
_entity.type
_entity.pdbx_description
1 polymer ?
#
loop_
_entity_poly.entity_id
_entity_poly.type
_entity_poly.pdbx_seq_one_letter_code
_entity_poly.pdbx_strand_id
1 'polypeptide(L)'
;MPAKLVFGLKGGQSAQKEIADDAFKALLGKKIHDKVKGDAIGYPGYEFEISGGSDYCGFPMRWDVPGFQRKRILAIEGVGLKKEANGIKQRKTVCGNTIHPKITQVNLKVLKEGATPLIEKKEEAKPEEKKE
;
A
#
# COMPACT_ATOMS: atom_id res chain seq x y z
N MET A 1 -0.43 1.03 -15.95
CA MET A 1 0.44 1.86 -15.10
C MET A 1 1.05 0.93 -14.08
N PRO A 2 2.38 0.90 -13.93
CA PRO A 2 3.03 -0.03 -13.02
C PRO A 2 2.55 0.25 -11.59
N ALA A 3 2.01 -0.77 -10.94
CA ALA A 3 1.68 -0.70 -9.53
C ALA A 3 2.97 -0.81 -8.70
N LYS A 4 3.14 0.08 -7.72
CA LYS A 4 4.26 0.11 -6.79
C LYS A 4 3.91 -0.74 -5.57
N LEU A 5 4.77 -1.69 -5.20
CA LEU A 5 4.69 -2.35 -3.90
C LEU A 5 5.69 -1.72 -2.93
N VAL A 6 5.20 -1.41 -1.74
CA VAL A 6 6.00 -0.92 -0.63
C VAL A 6 5.97 -1.96 0.48
N PHE A 7 7.15 -2.47 0.83
CA PHE A 7 7.34 -3.43 1.92
C PHE A 7 7.81 -2.71 3.17
N GLY A 8 7.04 -2.77 4.25
CA GLY A 8 7.45 -2.30 5.58
C GLY A 8 8.08 -3.44 6.39
N LEU A 9 9.36 -3.28 6.74
CA LEU A 9 10.11 -4.22 7.57
C LEU A 9 9.96 -3.89 9.05
N LYS A 10 10.15 -4.89 9.92
CA LYS A 10 10.09 -4.71 11.38
C LYS A 10 11.19 -3.77 11.91
N GLY A 11 12.29 -3.62 11.18
CA GLY A 11 13.39 -2.69 11.50
C GLY A 11 13.13 -1.22 11.11
N GLY A 12 11.90 -0.84 10.74
CA GLY A 12 11.56 0.53 10.34
C GLY A 12 12.04 0.93 8.94
N GLN A 13 12.69 0.02 8.22
CA GLN A 13 13.10 0.21 6.83
C GLN A 13 11.96 -0.16 5.88
N SER A 14 11.84 0.60 4.80
CA SER A 14 10.88 0.31 3.73
C SER A 14 11.59 0.14 2.40
N ALA A 15 11.23 -0.89 1.65
CA ALA A 15 11.71 -1.10 0.29
C ALA A 15 10.54 -0.90 -0.69
N GLN A 16 10.79 -0.18 -1.78
CA GLN A 16 9.83 -0.04 -2.87
C GLN A 16 10.30 -0.85 -4.07
N LYS A 17 9.39 -1.62 -4.67
CA LYS A 17 9.65 -2.34 -5.92
C LYS A 17 8.52 -2.11 -6.91
N GLU A 18 8.89 -1.85 -8.15
CA GLU A 18 7.96 -1.82 -9.28
C GLU A 18 7.75 -3.25 -9.77
N ILE A 19 6.50 -3.60 -10.01
CA ILE A 19 6.12 -4.98 -10.33
C ILE A 19 5.39 -5.03 -11.66
N ALA A 20 5.68 -6.09 -12.41
CA ALA A 20 4.99 -6.41 -13.65
C ALA A 20 3.51 -6.72 -13.39
N ASP A 21 2.66 -6.36 -14.35
CA ASP A 21 1.20 -6.47 -14.24
C ASP A 21 0.70 -7.88 -13.85
N ASP A 22 1.46 -8.94 -14.17
CA ASP A 22 1.07 -10.32 -13.86
C ASP A 22 1.13 -10.67 -12.38
N ALA A 23 2.14 -10.22 -11.64
CA ALA A 23 2.19 -10.40 -10.20
C ALA A 23 1.17 -9.50 -9.48
N PHE A 24 0.81 -8.36 -10.09
CA PHE A 24 -0.26 -7.51 -9.56
C PHE A 24 -1.64 -8.16 -9.70
N LYS A 25 -1.90 -8.90 -10.78
CA LYS A 25 -3.15 -9.68 -10.94
C LYS A 25 -3.40 -10.64 -9.78
N ALA A 26 -2.34 -11.23 -9.20
CA ALA A 26 -2.44 -12.14 -8.06
C ALA A 26 -2.85 -11.45 -6.73
N LEU A 27 -2.81 -10.11 -6.68
CA LEU A 27 -3.24 -9.30 -5.54
C LEU A 27 -4.66 -8.75 -5.71
N LEU A 28 -5.23 -8.81 -6.91
CA LEU A 28 -6.58 -8.33 -7.18
C LEU A 28 -7.62 -9.13 -6.38
N GLY A 29 -8.62 -8.43 -5.84
CA GLY A 29 -9.70 -9.04 -5.07
C GLY A 29 -9.38 -9.34 -3.61
N LYS A 30 -8.13 -9.17 -3.17
CA LYS A 30 -7.77 -9.26 -1.75
C LYS A 30 -8.18 -8.01 -0.98
N LYS A 31 -8.43 -8.17 0.31
CA LYS A 31 -8.79 -7.07 1.21
C LYS A 31 -7.59 -6.60 2.02
N ILE A 32 -7.70 -5.40 2.56
CA ILE A 32 -6.79 -4.91 3.61
C ILE A 32 -6.88 -5.87 4.81
N HIS A 33 -5.73 -6.17 5.42
CA HIS A 33 -5.47 -7.18 6.45
C HIS A 33 -5.47 -8.64 6.00
N ASP A 34 -5.65 -8.91 4.71
CA ASP A 34 -5.44 -10.27 4.21
C ASP A 34 -3.95 -10.63 4.17
N LYS A 35 -3.67 -11.89 4.48
CA LYS A 35 -2.33 -12.47 4.39
C LYS A 35 -2.06 -12.94 2.96
N VAL A 36 -0.91 -12.55 2.43
CA VAL A 36 -0.43 -12.90 1.09
C VAL A 36 0.87 -13.65 1.21
N LYS A 37 0.93 -14.82 0.57
CA LYS A 37 2.19 -15.54 0.37
C LYS A 37 3.06 -14.78 -0.63
N GLY A 38 4.33 -14.61 -0.29
CA GLY A 38 5.32 -13.93 -1.12
C GLY A 38 5.61 -14.65 -2.44
N ASP A 39 5.27 -15.93 -2.57
CA ASP A 39 5.36 -16.69 -3.82
C ASP A 39 4.63 -16.00 -4.97
N ALA A 40 3.49 -15.34 -4.69
CA ALA A 40 2.70 -14.63 -5.69
C ALA A 40 3.37 -13.36 -6.24
N ILE A 41 4.38 -12.84 -5.52
CA ILE A 41 5.09 -11.59 -5.81
C ILE A 41 6.56 -11.86 -6.20
N GLY A 42 6.99 -13.13 -6.18
CA GLY A 42 8.39 -13.52 -6.45
C GLY A 42 9.32 -13.45 -5.23
N TYR A 43 8.77 -13.48 -4.01
CA TYR A 43 9.52 -13.58 -2.75
C TYR A 43 9.19 -14.90 -2.05
N PRO A 44 9.84 -16.01 -2.46
CA PRO A 44 9.56 -17.32 -1.89
C PRO A 44 9.88 -17.36 -0.39
N GLY A 45 8.98 -17.94 0.39
CA GLY A 45 9.13 -18.10 1.84
C GLY A 45 8.77 -16.87 2.68
N TYR A 46 8.33 -15.76 2.07
CA TYR A 46 7.80 -14.60 2.79
C TYR A 46 6.29 -14.70 3.01
N GLU A 47 5.83 -14.23 4.18
CA GLU A 47 4.40 -13.95 4.41
C GLU A 47 4.22 -12.45 4.64
N PHE A 48 3.35 -11.84 3.84
CA PHE A 48 3.00 -10.43 3.90
C PHE A 48 1.56 -10.24 4.36
N GLU A 49 1.29 -9.12 5.01
CA GLU A 49 -0.06 -8.62 5.31
C GLU A 49 -0.29 -7.34 4.52
N ILE A 50 -1.43 -7.22 3.85
CA ILE A 50 -1.81 -5.98 3.17
C ILE A 50 -2.20 -4.94 4.23
N SER A 51 -1.40 -3.90 4.40
CA SER A 51 -1.67 -2.84 5.37
C SER A 51 -2.47 -1.67 4.79
N GLY A 52 -2.55 -1.57 3.45
CA GLY A 52 -3.33 -0.55 2.76
C GLY A 52 -2.80 -0.23 1.37
N GLY A 53 -3.12 0.96 0.87
CA GLY A 53 -2.68 1.42 -0.44
C GLY A 53 -3.23 2.78 -0.81
N SER A 54 -2.87 3.22 -2.01
CA SER A 54 -3.29 4.49 -2.61
C SER A 54 -3.86 4.25 -4.00
N ASP A 55 -4.97 4.89 -4.28
CA ASP A 55 -5.60 4.87 -5.60
C ASP A 55 -4.91 5.82 -6.58
N TYR A 56 -5.20 5.73 -7.88
CA TYR A 56 -4.56 6.58 -8.90
C TYR A 56 -4.74 8.10 -8.70
N CYS A 57 -5.80 8.53 -8.00
CA CYS A 57 -6.00 9.94 -7.62
C CYS A 57 -5.35 10.31 -6.28
N GLY A 58 -4.56 9.42 -5.66
CA GLY A 58 -3.95 9.65 -4.35
C GLY A 58 -4.90 9.48 -3.17
N PHE A 59 -6.12 8.97 -3.38
CA PHE A 59 -7.03 8.67 -2.26
C PHE A 59 -6.54 7.43 -1.49
N PRO A 60 -6.44 7.50 -0.16
CA PRO A 60 -6.03 6.36 0.64
C PRO A 60 -7.15 5.32 0.70
N MET A 61 -6.77 4.05 0.77
CA MET A 61 -7.69 2.96 1.06
C MET A 61 -7.99 2.89 2.57
N ARG A 62 -9.24 2.54 2.91
CA ARG A 62 -9.69 2.40 4.30
C ARG A 62 -10.32 1.02 4.51
N TRP A 63 -9.86 0.30 5.54
CA TRP A 63 -10.27 -1.08 5.84
C TRP A 63 -11.77 -1.24 6.15
N ASP A 64 -12.35 -0.23 6.80
CA ASP A 64 -13.76 -0.17 7.20
C ASP A 64 -14.74 -0.06 6.02
N VAL A 65 -14.27 0.37 4.85
CA VAL A 65 -15.13 0.67 3.71
C VAL A 65 -15.16 -0.53 2.76
N PRO A 66 -16.27 -1.29 2.68
CA PRO A 66 -16.34 -2.44 1.81
C PRO A 66 -16.45 -2.02 0.34
N GLY A 67 -15.72 -2.75 -0.51
CA GLY A 67 -15.82 -2.71 -1.96
C GLY A 67 -14.61 -2.10 -2.66
N PHE A 68 -14.76 -1.92 -3.97
CA PHE A 68 -13.73 -1.39 -4.88
C PHE A 68 -13.92 0.10 -5.20
N GLN A 69 -15.08 0.66 -4.87
CA GLN A 69 -15.46 2.01 -5.25
C GLN A 69 -15.00 3.04 -4.23
N ARG A 70 -14.83 4.27 -4.70
CA ARG A 70 -14.64 5.44 -3.85
C ARG A 70 -15.96 5.80 -3.18
N LYS A 71 -15.92 6.04 -1.88
CA LYS A 71 -17.09 6.49 -1.12
C LYS A 71 -16.73 7.77 -0.37
N ARG A 72 -17.70 8.69 -0.29
CA ARG A 72 -17.57 9.91 0.50
C ARG A 72 -18.16 9.67 1.88
N ILE A 73 -17.31 9.67 2.89
CA ILE A 73 -17.68 9.31 4.26
C ILE A 73 -17.51 10.52 5.15
N LEU A 74 -18.44 10.69 6.08
CA LEU A 74 -18.30 11.63 7.18
C LEU A 74 -17.40 10.98 8.23
N ALA A 75 -16.11 11.30 8.19
CA ALA A 75 -15.14 10.76 9.12
C ALA A 75 -14.85 11.77 10.23
N ILE A 76 -14.79 11.27 11.46
CA ILE A 76 -14.38 12.04 12.66
C ILE A 76 -12.86 11.87 12.83
N GLU A 77 -12.38 10.63 12.65
CA GLU A 77 -10.98 10.27 12.80
C GLU A 77 -10.58 9.18 11.79
N GLY A 78 -9.27 8.99 11.63
CA GLY A 78 -8.68 7.86 10.93
C GLY A 78 -7.90 8.23 9.66
N VAL A 79 -7.74 7.25 8.79
CA VAL A 79 -6.85 7.30 7.61
C VAL A 79 -7.23 8.46 6.68
N GLY A 80 -6.25 9.29 6.35
CA GLY A 80 -6.41 10.43 5.44
C GLY A 80 -7.08 11.66 6.06
N LEU A 81 -7.37 11.66 7.37
CA LEU A 81 -7.85 12.85 8.09
C LEU A 81 -6.77 13.38 9.03
N LYS A 82 -6.46 14.67 8.89
CA LYS A 82 -5.70 15.43 9.87
C LYS A 82 -6.72 16.27 10.64
N LYS A 83 -6.86 16.02 11.94
CA LYS A 83 -7.75 16.80 12.79
C LYS A 83 -7.12 18.16 13.07
N GLU A 84 -7.93 19.21 12.95
CA GLU A 84 -7.55 20.55 13.40
C GLU A 84 -8.01 20.81 14.83
N ALA A 85 -9.14 20.23 15.23
CA ALA A 85 -9.65 20.26 16.60
C ALA A 85 -10.47 19.01 16.93
N ASN A 86 -10.66 18.75 18.22
CA ASN A 86 -11.50 17.66 18.71
C ASN A 86 -12.98 17.91 18.35
N GLY A 87 -13.67 16.89 17.87
CA GLY A 87 -15.11 16.95 17.54
C GLY A 87 -15.46 17.42 16.11
N ILE A 88 -14.49 17.84 15.30
CA ILE A 88 -14.74 18.21 13.90
C ILE A 88 -15.00 16.94 13.07
N LYS A 89 -16.11 16.94 12.32
CA LYS A 89 -16.43 15.90 11.34
C LYS A 89 -16.16 16.43 9.94
N GLN A 90 -15.34 15.72 9.16
CA GLN A 90 -15.02 16.12 7.80
C GLN A 90 -15.51 15.06 6.80
N ARG A 91 -16.19 15.51 5.74
CA ARG A 91 -16.54 14.63 4.61
C ARG A 91 -15.32 14.46 3.72
N LYS A 92 -14.72 13.27 3.70
CA LYS A 92 -13.63 12.92 2.79
C LYS A 92 -14.00 11.76 1.89
N THR A 93 -13.43 11.78 0.69
CA THR A 93 -13.51 10.67 -0.26
C THR A 93 -12.39 9.70 0.06
N VAL A 94 -12.74 8.44 0.26
CA VAL A 94 -11.81 7.35 0.54
C VAL A 94 -12.04 6.21 -0.43
N CYS A 95 -10.99 5.44 -0.71
CA CYS A 95 -11.12 4.21 -1.47
C CYS A 95 -11.54 3.06 -0.55
N GLY A 96 -12.30 2.12 -1.10
CA GLY A 96 -12.68 0.89 -0.40
C GLY A 96 -11.48 -0.01 -0.09
N ASN A 97 -11.75 -1.06 0.67
CA ASN A 97 -10.75 -1.97 1.22
C ASN A 97 -10.28 -3.06 0.25
N THR A 98 -10.91 -3.22 -0.91
CA THR A 98 -10.59 -4.31 -1.83
C THR A 98 -9.67 -3.83 -2.95
N ILE A 99 -8.63 -4.60 -3.26
CA ILE A 99 -7.64 -4.23 -4.27
C ILE A 99 -8.24 -4.37 -5.68
N HIS A 100 -8.25 -3.26 -6.44
CA HIS A 100 -8.72 -3.16 -7.82
C HIS A 100 -7.59 -2.68 -8.76
N PRO A 101 -7.72 -2.88 -10.09
CA PRO A 101 -6.65 -2.57 -11.05
C PRO A 101 -6.26 -1.09 -11.18
N LYS A 102 -7.03 -0.16 -10.59
CA LYS A 102 -6.72 1.28 -10.66
C LYS A 102 -5.88 1.77 -9.47
N ILE A 103 -5.43 0.85 -8.60
CA ILE A 103 -4.54 1.16 -7.49
C ILE A 103 -3.12 1.38 -8.02
N THR A 104 -2.47 2.44 -7.58
CA THR A 104 -1.10 2.78 -7.95
C THR A 104 -0.08 2.26 -6.96
N GLN A 105 -0.44 2.15 -5.69
CA GLN A 105 0.44 1.67 -4.63
C GLN A 105 -0.28 0.74 -3.68
N VAL A 106 0.34 -0.39 -3.35
CA VAL A 106 -0.11 -1.28 -2.27
C VAL A 106 1.00 -1.40 -1.22
N ASN A 107 0.62 -1.25 0.04
CA ASN A 107 1.50 -1.33 1.19
C ASN A 107 1.38 -2.72 1.81
N LEU A 108 2.52 -3.37 2.01
CA LEU A 108 2.65 -4.70 2.58
C LEU A 108 3.50 -4.64 3.85
N LYS A 109 3.08 -5.35 4.88
CA LYS A 109 3.82 -5.53 6.14
C LYS A 109 4.38 -6.95 6.19
N VAL A 110 5.65 -7.10 6.54
CA VAL A 110 6.28 -8.44 6.66
C VAL A 110 5.88 -9.09 7.98
N LEU A 111 5.22 -10.25 7.91
CA LEU A 111 4.88 -11.07 9.07
C LEU A 111 5.96 -12.10 9.37
N LYS A 112 6.32 -12.89 8.34
CA LYS A 112 7.41 -13.87 8.39
C LYS A 112 8.45 -13.53 7.34
N GLU A 113 9.69 -13.58 7.77
CA GLU A 113 10.85 -13.33 6.93
C GLU A 113 11.27 -14.64 6.26
N GLY A 114 11.37 -14.62 4.93
CA GLY A 114 11.94 -15.70 4.13
C GLY A 114 13.45 -15.58 3.98
N ALA A 115 14.04 -16.44 3.16
CA ALA A 115 15.50 -16.60 3.03
C ALA A 115 16.21 -15.49 2.22
N THR A 116 15.47 -14.67 1.46
CA THR A 116 16.04 -13.63 0.58
C THR A 116 15.86 -12.22 1.14
N PRO A 117 16.92 -11.49 1.51
CA PRO A 117 16.76 -10.15 2.09
C PRO A 117 15.97 -9.24 1.15
N LEU A 118 14.88 -8.66 1.65
CA LEU A 118 14.05 -7.67 0.94
C LEU A 118 14.79 -6.34 0.70
N ILE A 119 15.94 -6.16 1.34
CA ILE A 119 16.84 -5.03 1.15
C ILE A 119 18.03 -5.53 0.34
N GLU A 120 17.99 -5.30 -0.97
CA GLU A 120 19.24 -4.99 -1.64
C GLU A 120 19.71 -3.68 -1.02
N LYS A 121 20.86 -3.69 -0.34
CA LYS A 121 21.57 -2.45 -0.03
C LYS A 121 21.87 -1.77 -1.37
N LYS A 122 20.99 -0.89 -1.83
CA LYS A 122 21.41 0.17 -2.75
C LYS A 122 22.18 1.16 -1.90
N GLU A 123 23.50 1.05 -1.99
CA GLU A 123 24.39 2.18 -1.79
C GLU A 123 23.81 3.42 -2.52
N GLU A 124 23.98 4.54 -1.85
CA GLU A 124 23.74 5.92 -2.25
C GLU A 124 23.45 6.19 -3.75
N ALA A 125 22.31 6.84 -4.02
CA ALA A 125 22.21 7.76 -5.14
C ALA A 125 21.58 9.06 -4.63
N LYS A 126 22.47 10.05 -4.44
CA LYS A 126 22.19 11.47 -4.19
C LYS A 126 21.22 12.08 -5.21
N PRO A 127 20.54 13.18 -4.85
CA PRO A 127 19.52 13.83 -5.68
C PRO A 127 20.16 14.54 -6.88
N GLU A 128 19.62 14.31 -8.08
CA GLU A 128 19.90 15.19 -9.23
C GLU A 128 18.81 16.26 -9.33
N GLU A 129 19.24 17.51 -9.11
CA GLU A 129 18.57 18.74 -9.52
C GLU A 129 18.21 18.68 -11.01
N LYS A 130 17.02 19.18 -11.38
CA LYS A 130 16.84 19.87 -12.66
C LYS A 130 16.17 21.22 -12.43
N LYS A 131 17.02 22.26 -12.47
CA LYS A 131 16.68 23.63 -12.82
C LYS A 131 16.17 23.67 -14.26
N GLU A 132 15.10 24.43 -14.48
CA GLU A 132 14.99 25.40 -15.57
C GLU A 132 14.28 26.64 -15.01
#